data_AF-A0A518JR79-F1
#
_entry.id   AF-A0A518JR79-F1
#
_cell.length_a   1.000
_cell.length_b   1.000
_cell.length_c   1.000
_cell.angle_alpha   90.00
_cell.angle_beta   90.00
_cell.angle_gamma   90.00
#
_symmetry.space_group_name_H-M   'P 1'
#
loop_
_entity.id
_entity.type
_entity.pdbx_description
1 polymer ?
#
loop_
_entity_poly.entity_id
_entity_poly.type
_entity_poly.pdbx_seq_one_letter_code
_entity_poly.pdbx_strand_id
1 'polypeptide(L)'
;MFAQEAAAPHNHAGHDHAGHSHATEATGPHGGTVQSVGDRRIETVIADKGIMFMILGKNDQPIAPPDATGTLKLQVGDSEKEYTYQLKTLKNPAIGVGVDLSKVVDQPLHMNVEITNIGSQPLVFHAMGKLASGKLSDELLVSLQATCPVSGQPLGSMGKPPKVTIGDKSLFVCCAGCTDKLEANADAYIKKYYTAEGEKVRDGVYKSTLADTASIAAQKTCPVMDEPLGGMGVPGKVNVNGKAVYICCPGCAKKLVAEPDKYLADLKAKGITPPAF
;
A
#
# COMPACT_ATOMS: atom_id res chain seq x y z
N MET A 1 -5.62 72.50 22.82
CA MET A 1 -5.66 72.67 21.35
C MET A 1 -5.72 71.27 20.77
N PHE A 2 -6.92 70.80 20.39
CA PHE A 2 -7.39 70.65 18.99
C PHE A 2 -6.48 69.70 18.19
N ALA A 3 -6.92 68.65 17.50
CA ALA A 3 -8.26 68.14 17.20
C ALA A 3 -8.14 66.65 16.81
N GLN A 4 -9.31 66.04 16.71
CA GLN A 4 -9.65 64.65 16.44
C GLN A 4 -9.84 64.44 14.94
N GLU A 5 -9.38 63.33 14.37
CA GLU A 5 -9.98 62.80 13.14
C GLU A 5 -9.93 61.27 13.12
N ALA A 6 -11.07 60.69 12.74
CA ALA A 6 -11.42 59.29 12.85
C ALA A 6 -11.08 58.49 11.58
N ALA A 7 -10.74 57.21 11.74
CA ALA A 7 -10.87 56.21 10.70
C ALA A 7 -11.39 54.90 11.31
N ALA A 8 -12.39 54.34 10.64
CA ALA A 8 -13.32 53.31 11.09
C ALA A 8 -12.68 51.93 11.35
N PRO A 9 -13.32 51.07 12.19
CA PRO A 9 -12.90 49.69 12.39
C PRO A 9 -13.41 48.79 11.25
N HIS A 10 -12.49 48.17 10.51
CA HIS A 10 -12.83 47.08 9.60
C HIS A 10 -13.06 45.79 10.40
N ASN A 11 -14.33 45.44 10.49
CA ASN A 11 -14.83 44.17 10.99
C ASN A 11 -14.69 43.14 9.86
N HIS A 12 -13.79 42.16 9.99
CA HIS A 12 -13.83 40.96 9.15
C HIS A 12 -14.15 39.75 10.03
N ALA A 13 -15.41 39.35 9.89
CA ALA A 13 -15.95 38.11 10.40
C ALA A 13 -15.21 36.91 9.79
N GLY A 14 -14.94 35.95 10.68
CA GLY A 14 -14.79 34.51 10.51
C GLY A 14 -14.34 33.95 9.16
N HIS A 15 -13.23 33.22 9.21
CA HIS A 15 -13.18 31.90 8.59
C HIS A 15 -12.46 30.94 9.54
N ASP A 16 -13.26 30.12 10.21
CA ASP A 16 -12.83 28.84 10.76
C ASP A 16 -12.29 27.98 9.61
N HIS A 17 -10.98 27.79 9.56
CA HIS A 17 -10.41 26.65 8.87
C HIS A 17 -10.33 25.52 9.88
N ALA A 18 -11.38 24.71 9.91
CA ALA A 18 -11.33 23.37 10.46
C ALA A 18 -10.12 22.67 9.82
N GLY A 19 -9.10 22.44 10.63
CA GLY A 19 -7.94 21.66 10.25
C GLY A 19 -8.42 20.27 9.85
N HIS A 20 -8.43 19.99 8.55
CA HIS A 20 -8.39 18.63 8.07
C HIS A 20 -7.03 18.07 8.46
N SER A 21 -6.96 17.49 9.66
CA SER A 21 -5.90 16.57 10.01
C SER A 21 -5.96 15.45 8.98
N HIS A 22 -5.00 15.44 8.06
CA HIS A 22 -4.62 14.25 7.32
C HIS A 22 -4.11 13.25 8.36
N ALA A 23 -5.04 12.52 8.98
CA ALA A 23 -4.74 11.37 9.79
C ALA A 23 -3.96 10.41 8.89
N THR A 24 -2.73 10.09 9.27
CA THR A 24 -1.95 8.98 8.74
C THR A 24 -2.87 7.81 8.45
N GLU A 25 -2.99 7.42 7.18
CA GLU A 25 -3.78 6.29 6.72
C GLU A 25 -3.34 5.04 7.51
N ALA A 26 -4.14 4.63 8.49
CA ALA A 26 -3.84 3.45 9.28
C ALA A 26 -4.17 2.23 8.40
N THR A 27 -3.14 1.43 8.11
CA THR A 27 -3.32 0.14 7.44
C THR A 27 -4.18 -0.75 8.33
N GLY A 28 -5.25 -1.27 7.74
CA GLY A 28 -6.19 -2.13 8.42
C GLY A 28 -5.74 -3.59 8.48
N PRO A 29 -6.40 -4.37 9.33
CA PRO A 29 -6.13 -5.79 9.58
C PRO A 29 -6.24 -6.68 8.32
N HIS A 30 -6.91 -6.21 7.27
CA HIS A 30 -7.07 -6.92 6.00
C HIS A 30 -6.31 -6.26 4.84
N GLY A 31 -5.34 -5.40 5.16
CA GLY A 31 -4.45 -4.75 4.18
C GLY A 31 -5.09 -3.57 3.44
N GLY A 32 -6.22 -3.06 3.93
CA GLY A 32 -6.89 -1.87 3.41
C GLY A 32 -6.55 -0.59 4.19
N THR A 33 -7.26 0.49 3.87
CA THR A 33 -7.14 1.77 4.58
C THR A 33 -8.32 1.94 5.54
N VAL A 34 -8.04 2.24 6.81
CA VAL A 34 -9.07 2.40 7.84
C VAL A 34 -9.46 3.86 8.01
N GLN A 35 -10.76 4.10 8.08
CA GLN A 35 -11.35 5.38 8.47
C GLN A 35 -12.44 5.20 9.52
N SER A 36 -12.71 6.25 10.29
CA SER A 36 -13.84 6.30 11.22
C SER A 36 -15.01 7.02 10.57
N VAL A 37 -16.18 6.39 10.55
CA VAL A 37 -17.44 6.96 10.06
C VAL A 37 -18.45 6.90 11.21
N GLY A 38 -18.66 8.03 11.88
CA GLY A 38 -19.39 8.06 13.14
C GLY A 38 -18.68 7.24 14.21
N ASP A 39 -19.38 6.29 14.81
CA ASP A 39 -18.88 5.33 15.81
C ASP A 39 -18.28 4.06 15.19
N ARG A 40 -18.33 3.93 13.85
CA ARG A 40 -17.88 2.71 13.14
C ARG A 40 -16.50 2.92 12.54
N ARG A 41 -15.67 1.87 12.60
CA ARG A 41 -14.43 1.78 11.83
C ARG A 41 -14.69 1.03 10.53
N ILE A 42 -14.29 1.61 9.42
CA ILE A 42 -14.46 1.07 8.08
C ILE A 42 -13.09 0.88 7.45
N GLU A 43 -12.77 -0.35 7.08
CA GLU A 43 -11.59 -0.65 6.27
C GLU A 43 -11.99 -0.77 4.80
N THR A 44 -11.33 0.00 3.94
CA THR A 44 -11.50 -0.06 2.48
C THR A 44 -10.39 -0.88 1.88
N VAL A 45 -10.72 -2.02 1.27
CA VAL A 45 -9.78 -2.91 0.59
C VAL A 45 -10.02 -2.85 -0.91
N ILE A 46 -9.00 -2.46 -1.66
CA ILE A 46 -9.04 -2.34 -3.12
C ILE A 46 -8.16 -3.45 -3.71
N ALA A 47 -8.79 -4.37 -4.44
CA ALA A 47 -8.13 -5.46 -5.13
C ALA A 47 -8.37 -5.36 -6.65
N ASP A 48 -7.56 -6.07 -7.42
CA ASP A 48 -7.65 -6.10 -8.89
C ASP A 48 -9.04 -6.53 -9.41
N LYS A 49 -9.74 -7.37 -8.65
CA LYS A 49 -11.08 -7.90 -8.99
C LYS A 49 -12.24 -7.35 -8.16
N GLY A 50 -12.00 -6.35 -7.31
CA GLY A 50 -13.12 -5.73 -6.59
C GLY A 50 -12.73 -4.77 -5.50
N ILE A 51 -13.76 -4.14 -4.95
CA ILE A 51 -13.67 -3.19 -3.84
C ILE A 51 -14.53 -3.73 -2.71
N MET A 52 -13.96 -3.73 -1.50
CA MET A 52 -14.62 -4.20 -0.29
C MET A 52 -14.55 -3.14 0.80
N PHE A 53 -15.65 -3.01 1.53
CA PHE A 53 -15.80 -2.19 2.71
C PHE A 53 -16.09 -3.12 3.88
N MET A 54 -15.16 -3.17 4.83
CA MET A 54 -15.27 -3.99 6.02
C MET A 54 -15.66 -3.10 7.18
N ILE A 55 -16.88 -3.28 7.67
CA ILE A 55 -17.30 -2.67 8.93
C ILE A 55 -16.65 -3.49 10.03
N LEU A 56 -15.70 -2.90 10.76
CA LEU A 56 -14.93 -3.60 11.76
C LEU A 56 -15.70 -3.64 13.09
N GLY A 57 -15.91 -4.85 13.60
CA GLY A 57 -16.49 -5.13 14.91
C GLY A 57 -15.44 -5.35 15.98
N LYS A 58 -15.80 -6.15 16.99
CA LYS A 58 -14.84 -6.59 18.03
C LYS A 58 -13.75 -7.45 17.40
N ASN A 59 -12.52 -7.30 17.90
CA ASN A 59 -11.33 -8.01 17.40
C ASN A 59 -11.12 -7.83 15.89
N ASP A 60 -11.48 -6.66 15.36
CA ASP A 60 -11.17 -6.27 13.99
C ASP A 60 -11.83 -7.16 12.90
N GLN A 61 -12.85 -7.95 13.24
CA GLN A 61 -13.55 -8.80 12.25
C GLN A 61 -14.61 -8.01 11.47
N PRO A 62 -14.84 -8.31 10.17
CA PRO A 62 -15.96 -7.77 9.41
C PRO A 62 -17.31 -8.23 9.99
N ILE A 63 -18.27 -7.31 10.13
CA ILE A 63 -19.58 -7.57 10.76
C ILE A 63 -20.80 -7.19 9.90
N ALA A 64 -20.67 -7.17 8.58
CA ALA A 64 -21.83 -6.87 7.73
C ALA A 64 -22.94 -7.93 7.85
N PRO A 65 -24.20 -7.55 8.11
CA PRO A 65 -25.35 -8.45 8.02
C PRO A 65 -25.50 -9.07 6.62
N PRO A 66 -26.03 -10.30 6.49
CA PRO A 66 -26.19 -10.97 5.20
C PRO A 66 -27.09 -10.22 4.19
N ASP A 67 -28.04 -9.43 4.69
CA ASP A 67 -28.98 -8.61 3.93
C ASP A 67 -28.52 -7.16 3.72
N ALA A 68 -27.30 -6.83 4.17
CA ALA A 68 -26.70 -5.55 3.87
C ALA A 68 -26.43 -5.37 2.37
N THR A 69 -26.73 -4.18 1.89
CA THR A 69 -26.63 -3.77 0.49
C THR A 69 -26.22 -2.31 0.45
N GLY A 70 -25.97 -1.78 -0.72
CA GLY A 70 -25.60 -0.38 -0.84
C GLY A 70 -25.27 0.04 -2.24
N THR A 71 -24.83 1.27 -2.37
CA THR A 71 -24.41 1.86 -3.63
C THR A 71 -23.01 2.41 -3.49
N LEU A 72 -22.16 2.09 -4.47
CA LEU A 72 -20.85 2.70 -4.66
C LEU A 72 -20.89 3.54 -5.93
N LYS A 73 -20.62 4.82 -5.78
CA LYS A 73 -20.33 5.75 -6.86
C LYS A 73 -18.82 5.92 -6.94
N LEU A 74 -18.23 5.40 -8.01
CA LEU A 74 -16.79 5.37 -8.24
C LEU A 74 -16.40 6.38 -9.31
N GLN A 75 -15.48 7.26 -8.97
CA GLN A 75 -14.81 8.17 -9.90
C GLN A 75 -13.30 7.83 -9.93
N VAL A 76 -12.71 7.88 -11.12
CA VAL A 76 -11.31 7.49 -11.36
C VAL A 76 -10.49 8.71 -11.78
N GLY A 77 -9.45 9.02 -11.02
CA GLY A 77 -8.65 10.24 -11.16
C GLY A 77 -9.55 11.49 -11.14
N ASP A 78 -9.21 12.46 -11.98
CA ASP A 78 -9.97 13.71 -12.14
C ASP A 78 -11.07 13.61 -13.22
N SER A 79 -11.44 12.40 -13.64
CA SER A 79 -12.48 12.20 -14.66
C SER A 79 -13.84 12.69 -14.16
N GLU A 80 -14.58 13.43 -14.98
CA GLU A 80 -15.98 13.79 -14.67
C GLU A 80 -16.95 12.59 -14.67
N LYS A 81 -16.52 11.45 -15.20
CA LYS A 81 -17.34 10.22 -15.23
C LYS A 81 -17.40 9.53 -13.87
N GLU A 82 -18.62 9.26 -13.42
CA GLU A 82 -18.93 8.48 -12.24
C GLU A 82 -19.61 7.15 -12.63
N TYR A 83 -19.13 6.05 -12.07
CA TYR A 83 -19.65 4.70 -12.30
C TYR A 83 -20.40 4.24 -11.05
N THR A 84 -21.66 3.85 -11.22
CA THR A 84 -22.50 3.38 -10.09
C THR A 84 -22.54 1.86 -10.03
N TYR A 85 -22.26 1.31 -8.86
CA TYR A 85 -22.23 -0.12 -8.58
C TYR A 85 -23.14 -0.45 -7.40
N GLN A 86 -23.83 -1.59 -7.49
CA GLN A 86 -24.57 -2.13 -6.36
C GLN A 86 -23.64 -2.98 -5.49
N LEU A 87 -23.58 -2.65 -4.20
CA LEU A 87 -22.85 -3.40 -3.20
C LEU A 87 -23.72 -4.52 -2.63
N LYS A 88 -23.07 -5.63 -2.25
CA LYS A 88 -23.71 -6.77 -1.58
C LYS A 88 -22.79 -7.30 -0.50
N THR A 89 -23.37 -7.91 0.54
CA THR A 89 -22.61 -8.70 1.51
C THR A 89 -21.97 -9.92 0.83
N LEU A 90 -20.68 -10.09 1.07
CA LEU A 90 -19.84 -11.17 0.56
C LEU A 90 -19.77 -12.33 1.58
N LYS A 91 -19.11 -13.43 1.20
CA LYS A 91 -18.95 -14.61 2.06
C LYS A 91 -18.11 -14.34 3.33
N ASN A 92 -17.30 -13.29 3.34
CA ASN A 92 -16.37 -12.89 4.40
C ASN A 92 -16.87 -11.66 5.20
N PRO A 93 -18.15 -11.66 5.60
CA PRO A 93 -18.96 -10.54 6.12
C PRO A 93 -18.50 -9.10 5.78
N ALA A 94 -17.96 -8.90 4.58
CA ALA A 94 -17.62 -7.61 4.00
C ALA A 94 -18.72 -7.20 3.02
N ILE A 95 -18.86 -5.91 2.76
CA ILE A 95 -19.78 -5.40 1.74
C ILE A 95 -18.95 -4.93 0.56
N GLY A 96 -19.26 -5.38 -0.65
CA GLY A 96 -18.41 -5.06 -1.79
C GLY A 96 -19.04 -5.31 -3.14
N VAL A 97 -18.25 -5.07 -4.17
CA VAL A 97 -18.60 -5.34 -5.57
C VAL A 97 -17.41 -5.91 -6.31
N GLY A 98 -17.68 -6.87 -7.20
CA GLY A 98 -16.72 -7.36 -8.18
C GLY A 98 -16.61 -6.36 -9.34
N VAL A 99 -15.44 -5.75 -9.49
CA VAL A 99 -15.13 -4.81 -10.57
C VAL A 99 -13.68 -5.04 -11.00
N ASP A 100 -13.43 -5.06 -12.31
CA ASP A 100 -12.07 -5.21 -12.83
C ASP A 100 -11.35 -3.86 -12.81
N LEU A 101 -10.42 -3.70 -11.86
CA LEU A 101 -9.65 -2.47 -11.67
C LEU A 101 -8.28 -2.51 -12.36
N SER A 102 -7.96 -3.58 -13.10
CA SER A 102 -6.65 -3.76 -13.75
C SER A 102 -6.25 -2.62 -14.70
N LYS A 103 -7.23 -1.87 -15.23
CA LYS A 103 -7.01 -0.74 -16.15
C LYS A 103 -6.82 0.62 -15.46
N VAL A 104 -7.06 0.70 -14.16
CA VAL A 104 -7.02 1.95 -13.37
C VAL A 104 -6.01 1.87 -12.23
N VAL A 105 -5.00 1.02 -12.42
CA VAL A 105 -3.83 0.88 -11.56
C VAL A 105 -3.14 2.23 -11.32
N ASP A 106 -2.75 2.49 -10.07
CA ASP A 106 -2.15 3.74 -9.58
C ASP A 106 -2.98 5.02 -9.77
N GLN A 107 -4.19 4.92 -10.33
CA GLN A 107 -5.09 6.06 -10.45
C GLN A 107 -5.85 6.27 -9.13
N PRO A 108 -6.03 7.53 -8.68
CA PRO A 108 -6.88 7.83 -7.55
C PRO A 108 -8.30 7.29 -7.78
N LEU A 109 -8.88 6.64 -6.79
CA LEU A 109 -10.25 6.17 -6.79
C LEU A 109 -11.02 6.95 -5.73
N HIS A 110 -11.97 7.76 -6.17
CA HIS A 110 -12.90 8.49 -5.35
C HIS A 110 -14.18 7.65 -5.22
N MET A 111 -14.53 7.26 -4.00
CA MET A 111 -15.62 6.32 -3.74
C MET A 111 -16.63 6.98 -2.80
N ASN A 112 -17.79 7.35 -3.34
CA ASN A 112 -18.93 7.76 -2.54
C ASN A 112 -19.78 6.53 -2.26
N VAL A 113 -19.90 6.18 -0.98
CA VAL A 113 -20.47 4.91 -0.54
C VAL A 113 -21.68 5.17 0.33
N GLU A 114 -22.76 4.46 0.05
CA GLU A 114 -23.94 4.36 0.91
C GLU A 114 -24.20 2.88 1.18
N ILE A 115 -24.28 2.50 2.46
CA ILE A 115 -24.59 1.15 2.90
C ILE A 115 -25.87 1.16 3.71
N THR A 116 -26.81 0.30 3.36
CA THR A 116 -28.11 0.15 4.01
C THR A 116 -28.23 -1.21 4.72
N ASN A 117 -29.26 -1.36 5.57
CA ASN A 117 -29.52 -2.56 6.38
C ASN A 117 -28.36 -2.92 7.33
N ILE A 118 -27.73 -1.91 7.92
CA ILE A 118 -26.61 -2.06 8.88
C ILE A 118 -26.89 -1.38 10.22
N GLY A 119 -28.15 -1.09 10.52
CA GLY A 119 -28.61 -0.32 11.67
C GLY A 119 -29.92 0.41 11.35
N SER A 120 -30.25 1.43 12.14
CA SER A 120 -31.44 2.26 11.96
C SER A 120 -31.32 3.28 10.82
N GLN A 121 -30.09 3.64 10.42
CA GLN A 121 -29.81 4.60 9.37
C GLN A 121 -28.78 4.04 8.38
N PRO A 122 -28.82 4.46 7.10
CA PRO A 122 -27.74 4.18 6.16
C PRO A 122 -26.42 4.78 6.64
N LEU A 123 -25.32 4.09 6.38
CA LEU A 123 -23.98 4.62 6.57
C LEU A 123 -23.52 5.23 5.25
N VAL A 124 -23.24 6.52 5.26
CA VAL A 124 -22.78 7.28 4.09
C VAL A 124 -21.39 7.82 4.37
N PHE A 125 -20.44 7.58 3.45
CA PHE A 125 -19.08 8.05 3.59
C PHE A 125 -18.37 8.19 2.24
N HIS A 126 -17.29 8.96 2.25
CA HIS A 126 -16.35 9.04 1.14
C HIS A 126 -15.10 8.22 1.50
N ALA A 127 -14.60 7.43 0.56
CA ALA A 127 -13.33 6.75 0.67
C ALA A 127 -12.45 7.12 -0.51
N MET A 128 -11.16 7.33 -0.24
CA MET A 128 -10.14 7.47 -1.27
C MET A 128 -9.18 6.29 -1.17
N GLY A 129 -8.67 5.88 -2.32
CA GLY A 129 -7.58 4.91 -2.38
C GLY A 129 -7.12 4.72 -3.81
N LYS A 130 -6.27 3.72 -4.03
CA LYS A 130 -5.84 3.32 -5.38
C LYS A 130 -5.59 1.83 -5.41
N LEU A 131 -5.79 1.22 -6.57
CA LEU A 131 -5.26 -0.12 -6.78
C LEU A 131 -3.74 0.02 -6.93
N ALA A 132 -3.00 -0.49 -5.95
CA ALA A 132 -1.56 -0.57 -6.04
C ALA A 132 -1.19 -1.45 -7.24
N SER A 133 -0.26 -0.98 -8.07
CA SER A 133 0.14 -1.61 -9.33
C SER A 133 0.84 -2.97 -9.21
N GLY A 134 0.80 -3.61 -8.04
CA GLY A 134 1.77 -4.63 -7.70
C GLY A 134 3.19 -4.11 -7.85
N LYS A 135 3.43 -2.81 -7.67
CA LYS A 135 4.76 -2.25 -7.44
C LYS A 135 4.89 -1.99 -5.95
N LEU A 136 6.08 -2.24 -5.44
CA LEU A 136 6.42 -1.92 -4.06
C LEU A 136 6.39 -0.40 -3.85
N SER A 137 6.11 0.05 -2.63
CA SER A 137 6.17 1.47 -2.29
C SER A 137 7.59 2.02 -2.50
N ASP A 138 7.70 3.32 -2.77
CA ASP A 138 9.01 3.97 -2.91
C ASP A 138 9.84 3.82 -1.64
N GLU A 139 9.21 3.85 -0.45
CA GLU A 139 9.87 3.63 0.83
C GLU A 139 10.48 2.22 0.94
N LEU A 140 9.77 1.19 0.45
CA LEU A 140 10.32 -0.17 0.41
C LEU A 140 11.42 -0.30 -0.63
N LEU A 141 11.26 0.29 -1.82
CA LEU A 141 12.30 0.30 -2.85
C LEU A 141 13.57 1.00 -2.37
N VAL A 142 13.43 2.14 -1.67
CA VAL A 142 14.54 2.83 -1.00
C VAL A 142 15.22 1.92 0.03
N SER A 143 14.44 1.19 0.82
CA SER A 143 14.96 0.27 1.83
C SER A 143 15.68 -0.94 1.22
N LEU A 144 15.18 -1.48 0.11
CA LEU A 144 15.82 -2.54 -0.67
C LEU A 144 17.15 -2.06 -1.28
N GLN A 145 17.20 -0.81 -1.75
CA GLN A 145 18.40 -0.23 -2.33
C GLN A 145 19.44 0.15 -1.26
N ALA A 146 18.98 0.62 -0.11
CA ALA A 146 19.72 1.07 1.09
C ALA A 146 20.70 2.26 0.90
N THR A 147 21.43 2.32 -0.22
CA THR A 147 22.49 3.30 -0.47
C THR A 147 22.30 4.03 -1.80
N CYS A 148 22.75 5.28 -1.85
CA CYS A 148 22.80 6.08 -3.07
C CYS A 148 23.84 5.47 -4.04
N PRO A 149 23.50 5.20 -5.31
CA PRO A 149 24.43 4.58 -6.26
C PRO A 149 25.64 5.47 -6.56
N VAL A 150 25.44 6.78 -6.51
CA VAL A 150 26.44 7.79 -6.85
C VAL A 150 27.38 8.08 -5.69
N SER A 151 26.85 8.34 -4.50
CA SER A 151 27.66 8.74 -3.33
C SER A 151 28.03 7.58 -2.40
N GLY A 152 27.36 6.44 -2.50
CA GLY A 152 27.48 5.31 -1.59
C GLY A 152 26.89 5.54 -0.20
N GLN A 153 26.34 6.73 0.07
CA GLN A 153 25.78 7.08 1.38
C GLN A 153 24.40 6.45 1.59
N PRO A 154 23.99 6.19 2.86
CA PRO A 154 22.66 5.69 3.17
C PRO A 154 21.55 6.62 2.68
N LEU A 155 20.55 6.05 2.00
CA LEU A 155 19.35 6.78 1.58
C LEU A 155 18.49 7.18 2.79
N GLY A 156 17.79 8.30 2.67
CA GLY A 156 16.91 8.84 3.73
C GLY A 156 17.60 9.79 4.71
N SER A 157 18.93 9.75 4.81
CA SER A 157 19.71 10.65 5.69
C SER A 157 19.68 12.13 5.25
N MET A 158 19.35 12.40 3.99
CA MET A 158 19.26 13.74 3.39
C MET A 158 17.83 14.15 3.02
N GLY A 159 16.82 13.53 3.66
CA GLY A 159 15.41 13.72 3.35
C GLY A 159 14.89 12.69 2.34
N LYS A 160 13.72 12.99 1.73
CA LYS A 160 13.06 12.09 0.77
C LYS A 160 13.95 11.88 -0.47
N PRO A 161 14.46 10.66 -0.73
CA PRO A 161 15.33 10.40 -1.88
C PRO A 161 14.64 10.69 -3.21
N PRO A 162 15.24 11.49 -4.12
CA PRO A 162 14.74 11.61 -5.48
C PRO A 162 14.78 10.26 -6.21
N LYS A 163 13.69 9.95 -6.93
CA LYS A 163 13.53 8.74 -7.73
C LYS A 163 13.93 9.02 -9.19
N VAL A 164 14.74 8.15 -9.76
CA VAL A 164 15.11 8.14 -11.18
C VAL A 164 14.62 6.83 -11.79
N THR A 165 13.81 6.92 -12.85
CA THR A 165 13.25 5.75 -13.53
C THR A 165 13.99 5.51 -14.84
N ILE A 166 14.49 4.30 -15.04
CA ILE A 166 15.24 3.86 -16.21
C ILE A 166 14.55 2.61 -16.75
N GLY A 167 13.76 2.77 -17.82
CA GLY A 167 12.91 1.69 -18.33
C GLY A 167 11.86 1.26 -17.30
N ASP A 168 11.86 -0.02 -16.94
CA ASP A 168 10.99 -0.62 -15.92
C ASP A 168 11.60 -0.61 -14.51
N LYS A 169 12.84 -0.12 -14.38
CA LYS A 169 13.59 -0.10 -13.12
C LYS A 169 13.63 1.31 -12.53
N SER A 170 13.81 1.38 -11.23
CA SER A 170 13.95 2.64 -10.50
C SER A 170 15.14 2.57 -9.56
N LEU A 171 15.90 3.66 -9.52
CA LEU A 171 16.92 3.89 -8.51
C LEU A 171 16.64 5.20 -7.78
N PHE A 172 17.08 5.28 -6.54
CA PHE A 172 16.92 6.45 -5.69
C PHE A 172 18.29 7.05 -5.39
N VAL A 173 18.38 8.38 -5.39
CA VAL A 173 19.61 9.10 -5.03
C VAL A 173 19.43 9.84 -3.72
N CYS A 174 20.53 10.18 -3.04
CA CYS A 174 20.44 10.88 -1.75
C CYS A 174 20.00 12.35 -1.90
N CYS A 175 20.28 12.99 -3.04
CA CYS A 175 19.92 14.39 -3.30
C CYS A 175 19.88 14.68 -4.80
N ALA A 176 19.31 15.82 -5.19
CA ALA A 176 19.16 16.23 -6.59
C ALA A 176 20.49 16.28 -7.36
N GLY A 177 21.59 16.64 -6.70
CA GLY A 177 22.92 16.70 -7.33
C GLY A 177 23.50 15.34 -7.76
N CYS A 178 22.85 14.23 -7.41
CA CYS A 178 23.25 12.90 -7.85
C CYS A 178 22.44 12.38 -9.05
N THR A 179 21.35 13.06 -9.46
CA THR A 179 20.46 12.60 -10.53
C THR A 179 21.20 12.49 -11.87
N ASP A 180 21.84 13.57 -12.34
CA ASP A 180 22.52 13.61 -13.64
C ASP A 180 23.63 12.55 -13.75
N LYS A 181 24.37 12.33 -12.65
CA LYS A 181 25.45 11.33 -12.59
C LYS A 181 24.91 9.90 -12.67
N LEU A 182 23.75 9.66 -12.06
CA LEU A 182 23.07 8.37 -12.14
C LEU A 182 22.59 8.10 -13.57
N GLU A 183 21.93 9.07 -14.20
CA GLU A 183 21.42 8.94 -15.57
C GLU A 183 22.55 8.70 -16.57
N ALA A 184 23.67 9.43 -16.45
CA ALA A 184 24.83 9.26 -17.31
C ALA A 184 25.50 7.87 -17.21
N ASN A 185 25.27 7.13 -16.12
CA ASN A 185 25.87 5.80 -15.89
C ASN A 185 24.81 4.75 -15.51
N ALA A 186 23.58 4.93 -16.02
CA ALA A 186 22.41 4.16 -15.63
C ALA A 186 22.64 2.64 -15.66
N ASP A 187 23.17 2.11 -16.76
CA ASP A 187 23.38 0.66 -16.93
C ASP A 187 24.33 0.06 -15.88
N ALA A 188 25.39 0.78 -15.53
CA ALA A 188 26.35 0.33 -14.53
C ALA A 188 25.70 0.25 -13.14
N TYR A 189 24.90 1.26 -12.78
CA TYR A 189 24.19 1.27 -11.51
C TYR A 189 23.07 0.24 -11.46
N ILE A 190 22.29 0.10 -12.53
CA ILE A 190 21.26 -0.94 -12.62
C ILE A 190 21.89 -2.32 -12.44
N LYS A 191 22.99 -2.62 -13.13
CA LYS A 191 23.72 -3.90 -12.98
C LYS A 191 24.19 -4.14 -11.55
N LYS A 192 24.66 -3.10 -10.85
CA LYS A 192 25.15 -3.20 -9.47
C LYS A 192 24.04 -3.39 -8.45
N TYR A 193 22.87 -2.79 -8.65
CA TYR A 193 21.82 -2.73 -7.63
C TYR A 193 20.68 -3.74 -7.87
N TYR A 194 20.48 -4.21 -9.09
CA TYR A 194 19.53 -5.27 -9.42
C TYR A 194 20.22 -6.64 -9.50
N THR A 195 20.82 -7.07 -8.40
CA THR A 195 21.45 -8.41 -8.27
C THR A 195 20.51 -9.37 -7.55
N ALA A 196 20.54 -10.66 -7.89
CA ALA A 196 19.71 -11.66 -7.20
C ALA A 196 20.25 -12.06 -5.81
N GLU A 197 21.53 -11.77 -5.54
CA GLU A 197 22.23 -12.20 -4.34
C GLU A 197 22.07 -11.15 -3.23
N GLY A 198 21.27 -11.50 -2.23
CA GLY A 198 21.11 -10.72 -1.01
C GLY A 198 22.11 -11.11 0.06
N GLU A 199 22.40 -10.19 0.98
CA GLU A 199 23.22 -10.45 2.16
C GLU A 199 22.52 -11.45 3.09
N LYS A 200 23.27 -12.44 3.60
CA LYS A 200 22.76 -13.41 4.59
C LYS A 200 22.57 -12.71 5.94
N VAL A 201 21.32 -12.57 6.40
CA VAL A 201 20.97 -11.94 7.69
C VAL A 201 21.08 -12.93 8.83
N ARG A 202 20.69 -14.18 8.57
CA ARG A 202 20.81 -15.31 9.49
C ARG A 202 20.81 -16.61 8.71
N ASP A 203 20.95 -17.74 9.41
CA ASP A 203 20.93 -19.01 8.72
C ASP A 203 19.61 -19.26 7.97
N GLY A 204 19.76 -19.58 6.67
CA GLY A 204 18.66 -19.74 5.71
C GLY A 204 17.88 -18.48 5.32
N VAL A 205 18.29 -17.27 5.75
CA VAL A 205 17.55 -16.02 5.43
C VAL A 205 18.48 -14.95 4.90
N TYR A 206 18.10 -14.39 3.76
CA TYR A 206 18.83 -13.37 3.03
C TYR A 206 18.00 -12.10 2.92
N LYS A 207 18.62 -10.93 2.84
CA LYS A 207 17.89 -9.70 2.49
C LYS A 207 17.37 -9.83 1.07
N SER A 208 16.15 -9.39 0.83
CA SER A 208 15.69 -9.23 -0.56
C SER A 208 16.40 -8.04 -1.21
N THR A 209 16.47 -8.04 -2.54
CA THR A 209 17.11 -6.98 -3.33
C THR A 209 16.12 -6.30 -4.28
N LEU A 210 16.58 -5.31 -5.04
CA LEU A 210 15.76 -4.71 -6.10
C LEU A 210 15.39 -5.72 -7.22
N ALA A 211 16.16 -6.79 -7.40
CA ALA A 211 15.82 -7.85 -8.36
C ALA A 211 14.59 -8.67 -7.93
N ASP A 212 14.31 -8.72 -6.63
CA ASP A 212 13.18 -9.48 -6.07
C ASP A 212 11.84 -8.72 -6.12
N THR A 213 11.86 -7.43 -6.51
CA THR A 213 10.72 -6.50 -6.39
C THR A 213 9.43 -7.04 -7.01
N ALA A 214 9.52 -7.58 -8.23
CA ALA A 214 8.38 -8.17 -8.93
C ALA A 214 7.82 -9.40 -8.19
N SER A 215 8.70 -10.25 -7.65
CA SER A 215 8.28 -11.47 -6.95
C SER A 215 7.72 -11.18 -5.56
N ILE A 216 8.27 -10.20 -4.84
CA ILE A 216 7.70 -9.71 -3.58
C ILE A 216 6.30 -9.15 -3.82
N ALA A 217 6.14 -8.33 -4.86
CA ALA A 217 4.87 -7.71 -5.15
C ALA A 217 3.83 -8.69 -5.73
N ALA A 218 4.28 -9.75 -6.40
CA ALA A 218 3.42 -10.86 -6.77
C ALA A 218 2.97 -11.66 -5.53
N GLN A 219 3.88 -11.89 -4.58
CA GLN A 219 3.56 -12.64 -3.36
C GLN A 219 2.65 -11.87 -2.39
N LYS A 220 2.83 -10.54 -2.28
CA LYS A 220 2.05 -9.57 -1.47
C LYS A 220 2.09 -9.78 0.05
N THR A 221 1.87 -11.01 0.50
CA THR A 221 1.71 -11.38 1.92
C THR A 221 2.74 -12.44 2.35
N CYS A 222 3.14 -12.39 3.61
CA CYS A 222 3.94 -13.40 4.26
C CYS A 222 3.13 -14.69 4.41
N PRO A 223 3.56 -15.85 3.90
CA PRO A 223 2.78 -17.09 3.96
C PRO A 223 2.71 -17.72 5.36
N VAL A 224 3.46 -17.20 6.33
CA VAL A 224 3.49 -17.74 7.70
C VAL A 224 2.59 -16.98 8.66
N MET A 225 2.52 -15.65 8.50
CA MET A 225 1.78 -14.75 9.40
C MET A 225 0.62 -14.05 8.67
N ASP A 226 0.48 -14.24 7.36
CA ASP A 226 -0.48 -13.55 6.48
C ASP A 226 -0.36 -12.00 6.48
N GLU A 227 0.71 -11.45 7.06
CA GLU A 227 1.02 -10.02 7.09
C GLU A 227 1.54 -9.48 5.75
N PRO A 228 1.26 -8.21 5.38
CA PRO A 228 1.81 -7.58 4.18
C PRO A 228 3.35 -7.56 4.14
N LEU A 229 3.92 -7.91 2.99
CA LEU A 229 5.37 -7.79 2.75
C LEU A 229 5.75 -6.32 2.60
N GLY A 230 6.76 -5.87 3.36
CA GLY A 230 7.17 -4.48 3.42
C GLY A 230 6.69 -3.71 4.65
N GLY A 231 5.63 -4.18 5.31
CA GLY A 231 5.10 -3.54 6.51
C GLY A 231 6.03 -3.64 7.74
N MET A 232 6.90 -4.66 7.76
CA MET A 232 7.87 -4.89 8.83
C MET A 232 9.33 -4.65 8.38
N GLY A 233 9.50 -3.77 7.38
CA GLY A 233 10.78 -3.50 6.74
C GLY A 233 11.05 -4.41 5.53
N VAL A 234 12.33 -4.53 5.17
CA VAL A 234 12.75 -5.31 3.99
C VAL A 234 12.38 -6.79 4.18
N PRO A 235 11.57 -7.37 3.28
CA PRO A 235 11.26 -8.80 3.34
C PRO A 235 12.52 -9.67 3.34
N GLY A 236 12.51 -10.72 4.15
CA GLY A 236 13.54 -11.76 4.10
C GLY A 236 13.26 -12.72 2.96
N LYS A 237 14.29 -13.07 2.19
CA LYS A 237 14.26 -14.11 1.15
C LYS A 237 14.74 -15.43 1.75
N VAL A 238 13.95 -16.48 1.61
CA VAL A 238 14.23 -17.82 2.13
C VAL A 238 14.20 -18.84 0.99
N ASN A 239 15.18 -19.74 0.99
CA ASN A 239 15.16 -20.88 0.08
C ASN A 239 14.23 -21.96 0.64
N VAL A 240 13.15 -22.25 -0.09
CA VAL A 240 12.19 -23.31 0.22
C VAL A 240 12.17 -24.27 -0.97
N ASN A 241 12.87 -25.40 -0.85
CA ASN A 241 13.02 -26.40 -1.93
C ASN A 241 13.46 -25.79 -3.29
N GLY A 242 14.45 -24.91 -3.27
CA GLY A 242 14.99 -24.25 -4.47
C GLY A 242 14.18 -23.05 -4.96
N LYS A 243 13.14 -22.65 -4.22
CA LYS A 243 12.29 -21.51 -4.54
C LYS A 243 12.52 -20.35 -3.58
N ALA A 244 12.48 -19.12 -4.09
CA ALA A 244 12.49 -17.93 -3.25
C ALA A 244 11.11 -17.68 -2.67
N VAL A 245 11.01 -17.73 -1.34
CA VAL A 245 9.80 -17.33 -0.62
C VAL A 245 10.14 -16.16 0.29
N TYR A 246 9.30 -15.13 0.26
CA TYR A 246 9.52 -13.89 0.99
C TYR A 246 8.76 -13.89 2.32
N ILE A 247 9.37 -13.39 3.39
CA ILE A 247 8.77 -13.32 4.73
C ILE A 247 8.87 -11.93 5.31
N CYS A 248 7.88 -11.51 6.08
CA CYS A 248 7.84 -10.19 6.71
C CYS A 248 8.93 -9.99 7.77
N CYS A 249 9.35 -11.06 8.45
CA CYS A 249 10.38 -10.97 9.48
C CYS A 249 11.25 -12.23 9.53
N PRO A 250 12.47 -12.14 10.08
CA PRO A 250 13.32 -13.31 10.31
C PRO A 250 12.72 -14.29 11.33
N GLY A 251 11.56 -14.12 11.92
CA GLY A 251 10.96 -15.16 12.79
C GLY A 251 10.47 -16.38 12.00
N CYS A 252 9.99 -16.16 10.77
CA CYS A 252 9.17 -17.14 10.05
C CYS A 252 9.95 -18.25 9.33
N ALA A 253 11.24 -18.06 9.01
CA ALA A 253 11.92 -19.00 8.11
C ALA A 253 12.07 -20.42 8.66
N LYS A 254 12.18 -20.61 9.99
CA LYS A 254 12.28 -21.97 10.55
C LYS A 254 11.03 -22.80 10.22
N LYS A 255 9.86 -22.20 10.39
CA LYS A 255 8.58 -22.85 10.06
C LYS A 255 8.46 -23.11 8.56
N LEU A 256 8.85 -22.11 7.77
CA LEU A 256 8.83 -22.16 6.31
C LEU A 256 9.67 -23.32 5.74
N VAL A 257 10.87 -23.52 6.28
CA VAL A 257 11.79 -24.59 5.87
C VAL A 257 11.37 -25.96 6.43
N ALA A 258 10.69 -26.00 7.58
CA ALA A 258 10.22 -27.25 8.18
C ALA A 258 9.01 -27.86 7.44
N GLU A 259 8.17 -27.04 6.82
CA GLU A 259 6.96 -27.47 6.09
C GLU A 259 6.95 -26.92 4.64
N PRO A 260 7.97 -27.21 3.80
CA PRO A 260 8.16 -26.52 2.54
C PRO A 260 7.02 -26.76 1.54
N ASP A 261 6.56 -28.00 1.40
CA ASP A 261 5.50 -28.35 0.44
C ASP A 261 4.17 -27.70 0.79
N LYS A 262 3.86 -27.56 2.08
CA LYS A 262 2.68 -26.87 2.58
C LYS A 262 2.67 -25.41 2.13
N TYR A 263 3.72 -24.65 2.43
CA TYR A 263 3.76 -23.23 2.07
C TYR A 263 3.84 -23.01 0.55
N LEU A 264 4.53 -23.88 -0.19
CA LEU A 264 4.54 -23.81 -1.65
C LEU A 264 3.16 -24.12 -2.25
N ALA A 265 2.43 -25.08 -1.69
CA ALA A 265 1.05 -25.38 -2.09
C ALA A 265 0.10 -24.22 -1.78
N ASP A 266 0.22 -23.61 -0.59
CA ASP A 266 -0.59 -22.45 -0.19
C ASP A 266 -0.35 -21.25 -1.10
N LEU A 267 0.92 -20.95 -1.43
CA LEU A 267 1.28 -19.90 -2.39
C LEU A 267 0.69 -20.19 -3.78
N LYS A 268 0.80 -21.44 -4.25
CA LYS A 268 0.24 -21.84 -5.55
C LYS A 268 -1.28 -21.74 -5.56
N ALA A 269 -1.97 -22.11 -4.49
CA ALA A 269 -3.42 -21.97 -4.34
C ALA A 269 -3.86 -20.49 -4.37
N LYS A 270 -3.00 -19.59 -3.88
CA LYS A 270 -3.15 -18.13 -3.99
C LYS A 270 -2.72 -17.57 -5.36
N GLY A 271 -2.40 -18.42 -6.34
CA GLY A 271 -1.98 -18.02 -7.70
C GLY A 271 -0.54 -17.50 -7.77
N ILE A 272 0.25 -17.65 -6.70
CA ILE A 272 1.62 -17.17 -6.61
C ILE A 272 2.56 -18.30 -7.03
N THR A 273 3.45 -18.01 -7.98
CA THR A 273 4.52 -18.93 -8.37
C THR A 273 5.86 -18.38 -7.89
N PRO A 274 6.44 -18.94 -6.82
CA PRO A 274 7.77 -18.58 -6.35
C PRO A 274 8.83 -18.74 -7.46
N PRO A 275 9.72 -17.74 -7.66
CA PRO A 275 10.82 -17.88 -8.61
C PRO A 275 11.86 -18.87 -8.06
N ALA A 276 12.85 -19.21 -8.89
CA ALA A 276 14.05 -19.88 -8.38
C ALA A 276 14.75 -18.99 -7.35
N PHE A 277 15.36 -19.62 -6.33
CA PHE A 277 16.08 -18.91 -5.27
C PHE A 277 17.35 -18.22 -5.75
#